data_AF-A0A6I5X0K1-F1
#
_entry.id   AF-A0A6I5X0K1-F1
#
_cell.length_a   1.000
_cell.length_b   1.000
_cell.length_c   1.000
_cell.angle_alpha   90.00
_cell.angle_beta   90.00
_cell.angle_gamma   90.00
#
_symmetry.space_group_name_H-M   'P 1'
#
loop_
_entity.id
_entity.type
_entity.pdbx_description
1 polymer ?
#
loop_
_entity_poly.entity_id
_entity_poly.type
_entity_poly.pdbx_seq_one_letter_code
_entity_poly.pdbx_strand_id
1 'polypeptide(L)'
;MLVVFGIMLYAKVPALVARMLDAKIADIRGQLDEAARLRDEAAALKAEYEAKAREADAEIAALKAGAERQAAEIVAKAKTDAAALIERHHAMAEAKIAGAERAAVAEIRERAATAASVAAETLIAARHDAKADKALVDGAIAGI
;
A
#
# COMPACT_ATOMS: atom_id res chain seq x y z
N MET A 1 -26.35 11.00 -97.66
CA MET A 1 -26.50 10.24 -96.40
C MET A 1 -25.53 9.07 -96.30
N LEU A 2 -25.46 8.16 -97.27
CA LEU A 2 -24.53 7.00 -97.22
C LEU A 2 -23.03 7.38 -97.17
N VAL A 3 -22.60 8.43 -97.87
CA VAL A 3 -21.21 8.92 -97.85
C VAL A 3 -20.79 9.45 -96.46
N VAL A 4 -21.71 10.08 -95.74
CA VAL A 4 -21.48 10.59 -94.37
C VAL A 4 -21.37 9.45 -93.38
N PHE A 5 -22.18 8.40 -93.52
CA PHE A 5 -22.05 7.17 -92.73
C PHE A 5 -20.75 6.41 -93.03
N GLY A 6 -20.32 6.36 -94.29
CA GLY A 6 -19.03 5.78 -94.68
C GLY A 6 -17.83 6.52 -94.09
N ILE A 7 -17.85 7.85 -94.08
CA ILE A 7 -16.81 8.67 -93.44
C ILE A 7 -16.84 8.50 -91.91
N MET A 8 -18.01 8.42 -91.28
CA MET A 8 -18.12 8.15 -89.84
C MET A 8 -17.57 6.78 -89.44
N LEU A 9 -17.76 5.76 -90.29
CA LEU A 9 -17.18 4.43 -90.09
C LEU A 9 -15.66 4.43 -90.29
N TYR A 10 -15.15 5.13 -91.31
CA TYR A 10 -13.71 5.28 -91.54
C TYR A 10 -13.02 6.08 -90.42
N ALA A 11 -13.68 7.12 -89.91
CA ALA A 11 -13.24 7.95 -88.79
C ALA A 11 -13.40 7.26 -87.41
N LYS A 12 -13.84 6.00 -87.36
CA LYS A 12 -13.94 5.17 -86.14
C LYS A 12 -14.76 5.80 -85.00
N VAL A 13 -15.72 6.65 -85.32
CA VAL A 13 -16.58 7.33 -84.34
C VAL A 13 -17.31 6.33 -83.41
N PRO A 14 -17.88 5.20 -83.90
CA PRO A 14 -18.53 4.22 -83.03
C PRO A 14 -17.56 3.55 -82.04
N ALA A 15 -16.31 3.31 -82.45
CA ALA A 15 -15.30 2.70 -81.60
C ALA A 15 -14.81 3.65 -80.48
N LEU A 16 -14.79 4.97 -80.74
CA LEU A 16 -14.47 5.97 -79.73
C LEU A 16 -15.56 6.04 -78.65
N VAL A 17 -16.83 6.02 -79.06
CA VAL A 17 -17.97 6.04 -78.14
C VAL A 17 -18.00 4.77 -77.28
N ALA A 18 -17.77 3.59 -77.89
CA ALA A 18 -17.66 2.34 -77.15
C ALA A 18 -16.54 2.39 -76.10
N ARG A 19 -15.35 2.86 -76.49
CA ARG A 19 -14.22 3.04 -75.55
C ARG A 19 -14.51 3.99 -74.39
N MET A 20 -15.21 5.09 -74.63
CA MET A 20 -15.60 6.01 -73.55
C MET A 20 -16.61 5.39 -72.59
N LEU A 21 -17.54 4.58 -73.11
CA LEU A 21 -18.50 3.84 -72.29
C LEU A 21 -17.78 2.76 -71.46
N ASP A 22 -16.86 2.00 -72.07
CA ASP A 22 -16.05 1.00 -71.37
C ASP A 22 -15.18 1.64 -70.28
N ALA A 23 -14.57 2.80 -70.56
CA ALA A 23 -13.80 3.55 -69.58
C ALA A 23 -14.66 4.00 -68.38
N LYS A 24 -15.90 4.47 -68.63
CA LYS A 24 -16.85 4.82 -67.57
C LYS A 24 -17.28 3.59 -66.75
N ILE A 25 -17.50 2.45 -67.39
CA ILE A 25 -17.85 1.20 -66.70
C ILE A 25 -16.69 0.74 -65.82
N ALA A 26 -15.44 0.83 -66.32
CA ALA A 26 -14.25 0.49 -65.55
C ALA A 26 -14.05 1.43 -64.35
N ASP A 27 -14.26 2.73 -64.52
CA ASP A 27 -14.20 3.72 -63.45
C ASP A 27 -15.27 3.47 -62.36
N ILE A 28 -16.53 3.25 -62.77
CA ILE A 28 -17.62 2.92 -61.83
C ILE A 28 -17.34 1.61 -61.09
N ARG A 29 -16.83 0.58 -61.77
CA ARG A 29 -16.42 -0.67 -61.12
C ARG A 29 -15.31 -0.43 -60.09
N GLY A 30 -14.28 0.34 -60.46
CA GLY A 30 -13.20 0.71 -59.53
C GLY A 30 -13.72 1.44 -58.29
N GLN A 31 -14.63 2.41 -58.47
CA GLN A 31 -15.25 3.13 -57.35
C GLN A 31 -16.11 2.23 -56.46
N LEU A 32 -16.84 1.27 -57.04
CA LEU A 32 -17.63 0.30 -56.28
C LEU A 32 -16.74 -0.66 -55.50
N ASP A 33 -15.65 -1.14 -56.10
CA ASP A 33 -14.68 -2.02 -55.45
C ASP A 33 -13.97 -1.29 -54.29
N GLU A 34 -13.59 -0.03 -54.49
CA GLU A 34 -12.99 0.81 -53.44
C GLU A 34 -13.99 1.10 -52.32
N ALA A 35 -15.25 1.41 -52.65
CA ALA A 35 -16.30 1.61 -51.66
C ALA A 35 -16.60 0.33 -50.85
N ALA A 36 -16.58 -0.85 -51.50
CA ALA A 36 -16.72 -2.14 -50.83
C ALA A 36 -15.55 -2.38 -49.88
N ARG A 37 -14.30 -2.14 -50.34
CA ARG A 37 -13.09 -2.27 -49.52
C ARG A 37 -13.12 -1.34 -48.30
N LEU A 38 -13.51 -0.08 -48.49
CA LEU A 38 -13.64 0.89 -47.39
C LEU A 38 -14.71 0.47 -46.38
N ARG A 39 -15.80 -0.16 -46.84
CA ARG A 39 -16.82 -0.70 -45.92
C ARG A 39 -16.29 -1.85 -45.10
N ASP A 40 -15.55 -2.77 -45.72
CA ASP A 40 -14.97 -3.92 -45.03
C ASP A 40 -13.90 -3.48 -44.02
N GLU A 41 -13.04 -2.52 -44.40
CA GLU A 41 -12.07 -1.89 -43.50
C GLU A 41 -12.76 -1.19 -42.32
N ALA A 42 -13.83 -0.43 -42.56
CA ALA A 42 -14.59 0.24 -41.49
C ALA A 42 -15.29 -0.76 -40.56
N ALA A 43 -15.83 -1.85 -41.11
CA ALA A 43 -16.46 -2.91 -40.33
C ALA A 43 -15.44 -3.66 -39.46
N ALA A 44 -14.27 -3.97 -40.02
CA ALA A 44 -13.17 -4.58 -39.28
C ALA A 44 -12.68 -3.68 -38.15
N LEU A 45 -12.48 -2.38 -38.44
CA LEU A 45 -12.05 -1.40 -37.45
C LEU A 45 -13.07 -1.26 -36.31
N LYS A 46 -14.37 -1.20 -36.64
CA LYS A 46 -15.44 -1.16 -35.64
C LYS A 46 -15.40 -2.41 -34.73
N ALA A 47 -15.25 -3.60 -35.32
CA ALA A 47 -15.18 -4.84 -34.55
C ALA A 47 -13.95 -4.87 -33.62
N GLU A 48 -12.80 -4.38 -34.10
CA GLU A 48 -11.59 -4.26 -33.29
C GLU A 48 -11.78 -3.31 -32.10
N TYR A 49 -12.37 -2.14 -32.31
CA TYR A 49 -12.63 -1.18 -31.24
C TYR A 49 -13.69 -1.67 -30.25
N GLU A 50 -14.73 -2.36 -30.71
CA GLU A 50 -15.72 -2.98 -29.83
C GLU A 50 -15.09 -4.08 -28.96
N ALA A 51 -14.18 -4.89 -29.53
CA ALA A 51 -13.43 -5.88 -28.77
C ALA A 51 -12.50 -5.21 -27.74
N LYS A 52 -11.73 -4.19 -28.15
CA LYS A 52 -10.85 -3.42 -27.27
C LYS A 52 -11.61 -2.72 -26.14
N ALA A 53 -12.80 -2.18 -26.41
CA ALA A 53 -13.62 -1.55 -25.39
C ALA A 53 -14.07 -2.56 -24.32
N ARG A 54 -14.51 -3.76 -24.74
CA ARG A 54 -14.89 -4.84 -23.81
C ARG A 54 -13.72 -5.34 -22.99
N GLU A 55 -12.55 -5.46 -23.61
CA GLU A 55 -11.31 -5.86 -22.92
C GLU A 55 -10.90 -4.80 -21.89
N ALA A 56 -10.94 -3.52 -22.25
CA ALA A 56 -10.65 -2.42 -21.34
C ALA A 56 -11.59 -2.40 -20.12
N ASP A 57 -12.90 -2.63 -20.30
CA ASP A 57 -13.84 -2.72 -19.19
C ASP A 57 -13.51 -3.88 -18.24
N ALA A 58 -13.12 -5.03 -18.79
CA ALA A 58 -12.70 -6.20 -18.02
C ALA A 58 -11.38 -5.95 -17.27
N GLU A 59 -10.41 -5.30 -17.91
CA GLU A 59 -9.15 -4.90 -17.28
C GLU A 59 -9.37 -3.89 -16.15
N ILE A 60 -10.23 -2.90 -16.35
CA ILE A 60 -10.57 -1.92 -15.30
C ILE A 60 -11.23 -2.62 -14.11
N ALA A 61 -12.15 -3.55 -14.35
CA ALA A 61 -12.78 -4.33 -13.29
C ALA A 61 -11.76 -5.18 -12.53
N ALA A 62 -10.84 -5.84 -13.23
CA ALA A 62 -9.77 -6.63 -12.64
C ALA A 62 -8.80 -5.74 -11.83
N LEU A 63 -8.44 -4.57 -12.36
CA LEU A 63 -7.59 -3.59 -11.69
C LEU A 63 -8.24 -3.10 -10.39
N LYS A 64 -9.53 -2.74 -10.44
CA LYS A 64 -10.28 -2.28 -9.26
C LYS A 64 -10.35 -3.38 -8.20
N ALA A 65 -10.68 -4.61 -8.58
CA ALA A 65 -10.70 -5.75 -7.66
C ALA A 65 -9.30 -6.05 -7.08
N GLY A 66 -8.24 -5.86 -7.86
CA GLY A 66 -6.85 -5.94 -7.40
C GLY A 66 -6.53 -4.88 -6.35
N ALA A 67 -6.87 -3.62 -6.64
CA ALA A 67 -6.65 -2.49 -5.75
C ALA A 67 -7.42 -2.62 -4.44
N GLU A 68 -8.68 -3.07 -4.48
CA GLU A 68 -9.50 -3.31 -3.28
C GLU A 68 -8.90 -4.41 -2.39
N ARG A 69 -8.42 -5.51 -2.98
CA ARG A 69 -7.73 -6.57 -2.23
C ARG A 69 -6.44 -6.07 -1.59
N GLN A 70 -5.61 -5.34 -2.33
CA GLN A 70 -4.37 -4.77 -1.80
C GLN A 70 -4.65 -3.76 -0.67
N ALA A 71 -5.67 -2.93 -0.81
CA ALA A 71 -6.09 -2.01 0.24
C ALA A 71 -6.54 -2.77 1.51
N ALA A 72 -7.33 -3.84 1.35
CA ALA A 72 -7.76 -4.67 2.47
C ALA A 72 -6.58 -5.34 3.19
N GLU A 73 -5.60 -5.85 2.44
CA GLU A 73 -4.37 -6.44 3.00
C GLU A 73 -3.53 -5.40 3.76
N ILE A 74 -3.37 -4.19 3.21
CA ILE A 74 -2.67 -3.09 3.88
C ILE A 74 -3.36 -2.74 5.20
N VAL A 75 -4.69 -2.62 5.20
CA VAL A 75 -5.45 -2.32 6.41
C VAL A 75 -5.34 -3.44 7.44
N ALA A 76 -5.41 -4.70 7.03
CA ALA A 76 -5.26 -5.85 7.93
C ALA A 76 -3.86 -5.89 8.56
N LYS A 77 -2.82 -5.65 7.75
CA LYS A 77 -1.44 -5.56 8.23
C LYS A 77 -1.24 -4.39 9.18
N ALA A 78 -1.73 -3.20 8.82
CA ALA A 78 -1.65 -2.01 9.67
C ALA A 78 -2.34 -2.21 11.02
N LYS A 79 -3.50 -2.89 11.05
CA LYS A 79 -4.18 -3.24 12.31
C LYS A 79 -3.34 -4.17 13.17
N THR A 80 -2.73 -5.19 12.56
CA THR A 80 -1.88 -6.16 13.26
C THR A 80 -0.63 -5.48 13.83
N ASP A 81 0.03 -4.66 13.02
CA ASP A 81 1.23 -3.91 13.42
C ASP A 81 0.90 -2.90 14.52
N ALA A 82 -0.25 -2.21 14.43
CA ALA A 82 -0.71 -1.29 15.47
C ALA A 82 -1.01 -2.01 16.79
N ALA A 83 -1.65 -3.18 16.74
CA ALA A 83 -1.91 -3.98 17.94
C ALA A 83 -0.60 -4.45 18.59
N ALA A 84 0.35 -4.95 17.80
CA ALA A 84 1.68 -5.35 18.28
C ALA A 84 2.45 -4.16 18.88
N LEU A 85 2.33 -2.97 18.29
CA LEU A 85 2.93 -1.75 18.80
C LEU A 85 2.34 -1.38 20.17
N ILE A 86 1.02 -1.37 20.29
CA ILE A 86 0.32 -1.09 21.56
C ILE A 86 0.75 -2.07 22.64
N GLU A 87 0.77 -3.37 22.34
CA GLU A 87 1.20 -4.40 23.29
C GLU A 87 2.64 -4.17 23.77
N ARG A 88 3.56 -3.86 22.85
CA ARG A 88 4.94 -3.54 23.21
C ARG A 88 5.03 -2.29 24.09
N HIS A 89 4.25 -1.25 23.78
CA HIS A 89 4.21 -0.04 24.60
C HIS A 89 3.63 -0.30 25.99
N HIS A 90 2.61 -1.13 26.09
CA HIS A 90 2.03 -1.56 27.34
C HIS A 90 3.07 -2.29 28.20
N ALA A 91 3.72 -3.32 27.65
CA ALA A 91 4.76 -4.08 28.34
C ALA A 91 5.94 -3.19 28.79
N MET A 92 6.36 -2.21 27.98
CA MET A 92 7.39 -1.25 28.37
C MET A 92 6.94 -0.35 29.53
N ALA A 93 5.68 0.10 29.51
CA ALA A 93 5.12 0.91 30.59
C ALA A 93 5.03 0.10 31.90
N GLU A 94 4.53 -1.14 31.84
CA GLU A 94 4.49 -2.04 33.00
C GLU A 94 5.88 -2.32 33.56
N ALA A 95 6.86 -2.61 32.71
CA ALA A 95 8.25 -2.81 33.14
C ALA A 95 8.83 -1.57 33.83
N LYS A 96 8.50 -0.37 33.33
CA LYS A 96 8.92 0.90 33.93
C LYS A 96 8.24 1.13 35.28
N ILE A 97 6.95 0.85 35.40
CA ILE A 97 6.20 0.95 36.66
C ILE A 97 6.79 -0.03 37.68
N ALA A 98 6.96 -1.29 37.33
CA ALA A 98 7.56 -2.30 38.21
C ALA A 98 9.00 -1.97 38.62
N GLY A 99 9.76 -1.29 37.75
CA GLY A 99 11.07 -0.74 38.09
C GLY A 99 10.97 0.38 39.13
N ALA A 100 10.07 1.34 38.91
CA ALA A 100 9.83 2.45 39.82
C ALA A 100 9.30 2.00 41.20
N GLU A 101 8.40 1.01 41.23
CA GLU A 101 7.88 0.42 42.48
C GLU A 101 9.00 -0.21 43.30
N ARG A 102 9.88 -1.00 42.66
CA ARG A 102 11.03 -1.59 43.35
C ARG A 102 11.96 -0.53 43.91
N ALA A 103 12.22 0.54 43.15
CA ALA A 103 13.03 1.66 43.62
C ALA A 103 12.39 2.37 44.82
N ALA A 104 11.07 2.65 44.76
CA ALA A 104 10.34 3.30 45.85
C ALA A 104 10.34 2.44 47.13
N VAL A 105 10.16 1.13 47.01
CA VAL A 105 10.23 0.20 48.16
C VAL A 105 11.64 0.20 48.77
N ALA A 106 12.68 0.19 47.95
CA ALA A 106 14.05 0.26 48.42
C ALA A 106 14.32 1.58 49.17
N GLU A 107 13.86 2.71 48.62
CA GLU A 107 14.00 4.03 49.24
C GLU A 107 13.27 4.12 50.60
N ILE A 108 12.06 3.59 50.71
CA ILE A 108 11.32 3.55 51.99
C ILE A 108 12.05 2.70 53.02
N ARG A 109 12.58 1.54 52.60
CA ARG A 109 13.36 0.66 53.50
C ARG A 109 14.63 1.33 54.00
N GLU A 110 15.35 2.03 53.12
CA GLU A 110 16.55 2.78 53.49
C GLU A 110 16.25 3.90 54.49
N ARG A 111 15.18 4.67 54.24
CA ARG A 111 14.70 5.70 55.17
C ARG A 111 14.28 5.13 56.51
N ALA A 112 13.56 4.00 56.51
CA ALA A 112 13.14 3.33 57.74
C ALA A 112 14.34 2.80 58.54
N ALA A 113 15.33 2.20 57.87
CA ALA A 113 16.55 1.73 58.51
C ALA A 113 17.34 2.89 59.13
N THR A 114 17.53 3.97 58.38
CA THR A 114 18.19 5.19 58.88
C THR A 114 17.46 5.76 60.09
N ALA A 115 16.12 5.91 60.03
CA ALA A 115 15.33 6.42 61.14
C ALA A 115 15.41 5.50 62.38
N ALA A 116 15.39 4.18 62.18
CA ALA A 116 15.54 3.22 63.27
C ALA A 116 16.94 3.29 63.91
N SER A 117 18.00 3.43 63.11
CA SER A 117 19.37 3.61 63.62
C SER A 117 19.50 4.89 64.45
N VAL A 118 18.98 6.02 63.97
CA VAL A 118 18.99 7.30 64.72
C VAL A 118 18.18 7.20 66.02
N ALA A 119 17.02 6.55 65.99
CA ALA A 119 16.21 6.33 67.17
C ALA A 119 16.95 5.43 68.19
N ALA A 120 17.61 4.36 67.72
CA ALA A 120 18.41 3.48 68.55
C ALA A 120 19.59 4.22 69.19
N GLU A 121 20.33 5.04 68.42
CA GLU A 121 21.42 5.88 68.93
C GLU A 121 20.92 6.83 70.03
N THR A 122 19.78 7.49 69.81
CA THR A 122 19.17 8.39 70.79
C THR A 122 18.75 7.66 72.05
N LEU A 123 18.15 6.47 71.91
CA LEU A 123 17.70 5.66 73.04
C LEU A 123 18.89 5.13 73.85
N ILE A 124 19.95 4.69 73.18
CA ILE A 124 21.21 4.28 73.81
C ILE A 124 21.77 5.49 74.57
N ALA A 125 21.97 6.65 73.94
CA ALA A 125 22.51 7.83 74.61
C ALA A 125 21.70 8.25 75.85
N ALA A 126 20.37 8.11 75.83
CA ALA A 126 19.50 8.44 76.96
C ALA A 126 19.47 7.37 78.08
N ARG A 127 19.78 6.11 77.77
CA ARG A 127 19.69 4.96 78.69
C ARG A 127 21.04 4.41 79.11
N HIS A 128 22.12 4.85 78.48
CA HIS A 128 23.47 4.39 78.73
C HIS A 128 24.03 5.02 80.00
N ASP A 129 24.28 4.19 81.00
CA ASP A 129 24.83 4.59 82.29
C ASP A 129 26.20 3.93 82.52
N ALA A 130 26.92 4.39 83.55
CA ALA A 130 28.23 3.86 83.90
C ALA A 130 28.22 2.34 84.24
N LYS A 131 27.05 1.76 84.52
CA LYS A 131 26.88 0.34 84.83
C LYS A 131 26.82 -0.49 83.56
N ALA A 132 26.14 0.02 82.52
CA ALA A 132 26.11 -0.56 81.18
C ALA A 132 27.50 -0.50 80.51
N ASP A 133 28.22 0.61 80.68
CA ASP A 133 29.61 0.77 80.19
C ASP A 133 30.55 -0.29 80.79
N LYS A 134 30.50 -0.47 82.11
CA LYS A 134 31.35 -1.46 82.79
C LYS A 134 31.08 -2.88 82.29
N ALA A 135 29.81 -3.25 82.09
CA ALA A 135 29.44 -4.56 81.56
C ALA A 135 29.94 -4.81 80.12
N LEU A 136 29.92 -3.78 79.26
CA LEU A 136 30.45 -3.86 77.90
C LEU A 136 31.98 -3.99 77.89
N VAL A 137 32.68 -3.24 78.74
CA VAL A 137 34.14 -3.31 78.88
C VAL A 137 34.56 -4.68 79.42
N ASP A 138 33.90 -5.17 80.47
CA ASP A 138 34.18 -6.49 81.05
C ASP A 138 33.92 -7.61 80.03
N GLY A 139 32.87 -7.49 79.21
CA GLY A 139 32.56 -8.44 78.12
C GLY A 139 33.56 -8.39 76.96
N ALA A 140 34.03 -7.20 76.57
CA ALA A 140 35.07 -7.04 75.55
C ALA A 140 36.43 -7.57 76.01
N ILE A 141 36.77 -7.38 77.30
CA ILE A 141 37.99 -7.94 77.91
C ILE A 141 37.91 -9.47 78.01
N ALA A 142 36.73 -10.04 78.29
CA ALA A 142 36.53 -11.49 78.38
C ALA A 142 36.44 -12.20 77.01
N GLY A 143 36.19 -11.46 75.92
CA GLY A 143 36.12 -11.98 74.56
C GLY A 143 37.45 -11.97 73.79
N ILE A 144 38.51 -11.42 74.40
CA ILE A 144 39.91 -11.48 73.95
C ILE A 144 40.60 -12.61 74.71
#